data_AF-A0A945DST6-F1
#
_entry.id   AF-A0A945DST6-F1
#
_cell.length_a   1.000
_cell.length_b   1.000
_cell.length_c   1.000
_cell.angle_alpha   90.00
_cell.angle_beta   90.00
_cell.angle_gamma   90.00
#
_symmetry.space_group_name_H-M   'P 1'
#
loop_
_entity.id
_entity.type
_entity.pdbx_description
1 polymer ?
#
loop_
_entity_poly.entity_id
_entity_poly.type
_entity_poly.pdbx_seq_one_letter_code
_entity_poly.pdbx_strand_id
1 'polypeptide(L)'
;NAEAELNAIRSAVGQWQSVPGTILKFEEAGLVPPGVDINGDDNTNVVYWVKSAAANGAVWVNNERTEISGALAVTFPMYFDDHTIVEADMVFNGVDHRWFADYSNSFSADNFVEAVALHEFGHFIGLQHSPLGAATMFSRTGAGVGLAVGLLKDEVAAAQALYGQPVALAKLGSITGKVTMGRGLVFGAVVLAEDAHGNIIQSTVTERNGRYELTALPPATYRLRVAPLHSPDTQPQPLIRDIDISIEHQGAETGFRPTGYNQVVVRPGKSATLDFAVNRGSAPFYISAVRPATTKPNLLQLAFEPFALERTGKKQTIGIYSPTLPTSRATLRLTGDEVVYGKTTYDPNAFDGFNLISVEVTVSKNAATGVRSLFVQKGNDKAYLNGFAEILSSEEDHNFDGLDDRWQREQFAVFSSAEAHADADADADGYTNREEYVTGKNPTDAGSFPLLEIGSITVDEQGTTIQWGSVPGKRYQVWSKPDVALAKWRKTGAPVTARRSFTFFTDPSEREKFQFYRVQALP
;
A
#
# COMPACT_ATOMS: atom_id res chain seq x y z
N ASN A 1 -13.13 3.87 22.44
CA ASN A 1 -14.17 3.78 21.40
C ASN A 1 -14.27 2.30 21.04
N ALA A 2 -14.64 1.46 22.03
CA ALA A 2 -14.15 0.08 22.11
C ALA A 2 -14.52 -0.79 20.90
N GLU A 3 -15.73 -0.63 20.39
CA GLU A 3 -16.20 -1.36 19.20
C GLU A 3 -15.48 -0.91 17.93
N ALA A 4 -15.29 0.40 17.73
CA ALA A 4 -14.55 0.93 16.58
C ALA A 4 -13.07 0.53 16.61
N GLU A 5 -12.45 0.55 17.80
CA GLU A 5 -11.08 0.07 18.01
C GLU A 5 -10.97 -1.42 17.69
N LEU A 6 -11.92 -2.23 18.16
CA LEU A 6 -11.98 -3.67 17.85
C LEU A 6 -12.18 -3.93 16.35
N ASN A 7 -13.05 -3.17 15.68
CA ASN A 7 -13.25 -3.29 14.24
C ASN A 7 -12.02 -2.84 13.43
N ALA A 8 -11.23 -1.89 13.93
CA ALA A 8 -9.93 -1.54 13.34
C ALA A 8 -8.93 -2.69 13.46
N ILE A 9 -8.85 -3.36 14.62
CA ILE A 9 -8.04 -4.58 14.79
C ILE A 9 -8.49 -5.68 13.82
N ARG A 10 -9.81 -5.95 13.75
CA ARG A 10 -10.38 -6.94 12.81
C ARG A 10 -10.09 -6.58 11.36
N SER A 11 -10.15 -5.29 11.02
CA SER A 11 -9.86 -4.82 9.67
C SER A 11 -8.42 -5.12 9.27
N ALA A 12 -7.45 -4.83 10.16
CA ALA A 12 -6.05 -5.15 9.96
C ALA A 12 -5.80 -6.66 9.79
N VAL A 13 -6.41 -7.49 10.64
CA VAL A 13 -6.36 -8.96 10.52
C VAL A 13 -6.94 -9.44 9.19
N GLY A 14 -8.10 -8.90 8.80
CA GLY A 14 -8.76 -9.25 7.54
C GLY A 14 -7.88 -8.95 6.31
N GLN A 15 -7.16 -7.83 6.30
CA GLN A 15 -6.21 -7.52 5.21
C GLN A 15 -5.12 -8.59 5.06
N TRP A 16 -4.50 -9.02 6.16
CA TRP A 16 -3.51 -10.11 6.12
C TRP A 16 -4.11 -11.45 5.67
N GLN A 17 -5.33 -11.78 6.12
CA GLN A 17 -6.04 -12.99 5.67
C GLN A 17 -6.40 -12.96 4.18
N SER A 18 -6.60 -11.78 3.63
CA SER A 18 -6.97 -11.60 2.24
C SER A 18 -5.78 -11.67 1.28
N VAL A 19 -4.54 -11.76 1.77
CA VAL A 19 -3.35 -11.92 0.92
C VAL A 19 -3.53 -13.15 0.01
N PRO A 20 -3.59 -12.96 -1.33
CA PRO A 20 -3.99 -14.03 -2.24
C PRO A 20 -3.03 -15.22 -2.23
N GLY A 21 -3.61 -16.43 -2.22
CA GLY A 21 -2.85 -17.68 -2.34
C GLY A 21 -2.07 -18.07 -1.09
N THR A 22 -2.38 -17.50 0.07
CA THR A 22 -1.82 -17.91 1.36
C THR A 22 -2.72 -18.90 2.11
N ILE A 23 -2.18 -19.57 3.12
CA ILE A 23 -2.93 -20.36 4.11
C ILE A 23 -3.20 -19.58 5.40
N LEU A 24 -2.85 -18.30 5.44
CA LEU A 24 -2.91 -17.49 6.65
C LEU A 24 -4.37 -17.32 7.09
N LYS A 25 -4.63 -17.67 8.34
CA LYS A 25 -5.95 -17.58 8.99
C LYS A 25 -5.77 -17.15 10.43
N PHE A 26 -6.69 -16.32 10.88
CA PHE A 26 -6.77 -15.85 12.25
C PHE A 26 -8.15 -16.16 12.81
N GLU A 27 -8.21 -16.47 14.09
CA GLU A 27 -9.44 -16.72 14.82
C GLU A 27 -9.51 -15.79 16.03
N GLU A 28 -10.60 -15.05 16.15
CA GLU A 28 -10.85 -14.21 17.32
C GLU A 28 -11.53 -15.03 18.41
N ALA A 29 -10.83 -15.26 19.52
CA ALA A 29 -11.36 -16.00 20.67
C ALA A 29 -12.28 -15.16 21.59
N GLY A 30 -12.49 -13.88 21.27
CA GLY A 30 -13.30 -12.94 22.03
C GLY A 30 -12.49 -12.12 23.05
N LEU A 31 -13.20 -11.38 23.91
CA LEU A 31 -12.60 -10.50 24.89
C LEU A 31 -12.22 -11.23 26.18
N VAL A 32 -11.09 -10.85 26.76
CA VAL A 32 -10.61 -11.34 28.06
C VAL A 32 -10.85 -10.30 29.17
N PRO A 33 -10.96 -10.72 30.45
CA PRO A 33 -11.06 -9.81 31.59
C PRO A 33 -9.85 -8.85 31.69
N PRO A 34 -10.00 -7.67 32.32
CA PRO A 34 -8.90 -6.73 32.51
C PRO A 34 -7.81 -7.30 33.44
N GLY A 35 -6.60 -6.75 33.34
CA GLY A 35 -5.41 -7.25 34.04
C GLY A 35 -4.51 -8.12 33.18
N VAL A 36 -4.59 -7.96 31.87
CA VAL A 36 -3.74 -8.61 30.87
C VAL A 36 -2.38 -7.91 30.81
N ASP A 37 -1.33 -8.71 30.64
CA ASP A 37 0.02 -8.30 30.28
C ASP A 37 0.63 -9.36 29.36
N ILE A 38 1.78 -9.08 28.76
CA ILE A 38 2.50 -10.02 27.88
C ILE A 38 2.79 -11.33 28.62
N ASN A 39 2.41 -12.48 28.03
CA ASN A 39 2.59 -13.79 28.62
C ASN A 39 2.80 -14.92 27.59
N GLY A 40 4.03 -15.00 27.06
CA GLY A 40 4.46 -16.00 26.06
C GLY A 40 4.38 -17.49 26.42
N ASP A 41 3.78 -17.86 27.55
CA ASP A 41 3.72 -19.21 28.09
C ASP A 41 2.28 -19.75 28.25
N ASP A 42 1.24 -19.00 27.82
CA ASP A 42 -0.17 -19.42 27.97
C ASP A 42 -0.85 -19.89 26.67
N ASN A 43 -0.15 -19.83 25.53
CA ASN A 43 -0.65 -20.18 24.20
C ASN A 43 -1.85 -19.34 23.76
N THR A 44 -1.99 -18.12 24.31
CA THR A 44 -3.07 -17.20 23.99
C THR A 44 -2.47 -15.89 23.51
N ASN A 45 -2.76 -15.53 22.27
CA ASN A 45 -2.37 -14.21 21.77
C ASN A 45 -3.36 -13.15 22.27
N VAL A 46 -2.85 -12.12 22.94
CA VAL A 46 -3.66 -10.97 23.38
C VAL A 46 -3.29 -9.69 22.65
N VAL A 47 -4.29 -8.85 22.41
CA VAL A 47 -4.12 -7.46 21.97
C VAL A 47 -4.71 -6.57 23.03
N TYR A 48 -3.91 -5.69 23.64
CA TYR A 48 -4.39 -4.80 24.70
C TYR A 48 -3.71 -3.43 24.68
N TRP A 49 -4.28 -2.48 25.42
CA TRP A 49 -3.70 -1.16 25.63
C TRP A 49 -3.14 -1.07 27.05
N VAL A 50 -1.85 -0.74 27.18
CA VAL A 50 -1.31 -0.29 28.46
C VAL A 50 -1.81 1.12 28.75
N LYS A 51 -2.28 1.35 29.99
CA LYS A 51 -2.94 2.61 30.39
C LYS A 51 -2.31 3.25 31.63
N SER A 52 -1.21 2.70 32.13
CA SER A 52 -0.51 3.19 33.30
C SER A 52 0.99 3.25 33.03
N ALA A 53 1.63 4.32 33.47
CA ALA A 53 3.08 4.41 33.60
C ALA A 53 3.51 4.23 35.05
N ALA A 54 4.78 3.87 35.23
CA ALA A 54 5.46 3.96 36.51
C ALA A 54 5.57 5.43 36.98
N ALA A 55 5.93 5.63 38.26
CA ALA A 55 6.01 6.96 38.86
C ALA A 55 7.02 7.90 38.17
N ASN A 56 8.02 7.35 37.47
CA ASN A 56 8.99 8.11 36.68
C ASN A 56 8.52 8.42 35.24
N GLY A 57 7.29 8.05 34.89
CA GLY A 57 6.71 8.25 33.56
C GLY A 57 7.02 7.14 32.56
N ALA A 58 7.84 6.14 32.92
CA ALA A 58 8.17 5.04 32.02
C ALA A 58 6.98 4.08 31.85
N VAL A 59 6.75 3.63 30.61
CA VAL A 59 5.69 2.67 30.27
C VAL A 59 6.28 1.26 30.27
N TRP A 60 6.00 0.51 31.33
CA TRP A 60 6.50 -0.85 31.51
C TRP A 60 5.43 -1.90 31.19
N VAL A 61 5.85 -2.96 30.50
CA VAL A 61 5.06 -4.14 30.13
C VAL A 61 5.86 -5.41 30.38
N ASN A 62 5.27 -6.58 30.16
CA ASN A 62 5.93 -7.88 30.30
C ASN A 62 6.54 -8.05 31.69
N ASN A 63 5.71 -7.86 32.73
CA ASN A 63 6.11 -7.92 34.14
C ASN A 63 7.31 -7.00 34.46
N GLU A 64 7.26 -5.76 33.96
CA GLU A 64 8.31 -4.74 34.13
C GLU A 64 9.67 -5.12 33.55
N ARG A 65 9.71 -6.03 32.57
CA ARG A 65 10.96 -6.43 31.88
C ARG A 65 11.23 -5.61 30.63
N THR A 66 10.21 -4.95 30.08
CA THR A 66 10.33 -4.20 28.83
C THR A 66 9.72 -2.82 28.98
N GLU A 67 10.51 -1.79 28.67
CA GLU A 67 10.05 -0.40 28.58
C GLU A 67 9.66 -0.11 27.13
N ILE A 68 8.45 0.42 26.91
CA ILE A 68 7.92 0.77 25.58
C ILE A 68 7.61 2.28 25.44
N SER A 69 8.18 3.11 26.31
CA SER A 69 8.00 4.56 26.31
C SER A 69 8.25 5.15 24.92
N GLY A 70 7.30 5.93 24.40
CA GLY A 70 7.36 6.54 23.07
C GLY A 70 7.04 5.63 21.89
N ALA A 71 7.07 4.29 22.04
CA ALA A 71 6.60 3.37 21.00
C ALA A 71 5.08 3.46 20.86
N LEU A 72 4.55 3.30 19.64
CA LEU A 72 3.11 3.27 19.38
C LEU A 72 2.49 1.97 19.86
N ALA A 73 3.08 0.86 19.43
CA ALA A 73 2.74 -0.49 19.85
C ALA A 73 3.99 -1.37 19.76
N VAL A 74 3.92 -2.56 20.35
CA VAL A 74 4.97 -3.58 20.27
C VAL A 74 4.32 -4.96 20.24
N THR A 75 4.77 -5.80 19.31
CA THR A 75 4.45 -7.22 19.24
C THR A 75 5.61 -8.07 19.78
N PHE A 76 5.29 -9.08 20.57
CA PHE A 76 6.22 -9.96 21.26
C PHE A 76 6.12 -11.39 20.71
N PRO A 77 6.68 -11.68 19.52
CA PRO A 77 6.70 -13.03 18.98
C PRO A 77 7.59 -13.94 19.84
N MET A 78 7.05 -15.08 20.22
CA MET A 78 7.67 -16.16 20.96
C MET A 78 7.93 -17.33 20.02
N TYR A 79 9.09 -17.95 20.17
CA TYR A 79 9.58 -18.96 19.23
C TYR A 79 9.92 -20.27 19.95
N PHE A 80 9.61 -21.39 19.31
CA PHE A 80 10.29 -22.65 19.61
C PHE A 80 11.74 -22.65 19.07
N ASP A 81 12.55 -23.61 19.51
CA ASP A 81 13.95 -23.78 19.06
C ASP A 81 14.09 -23.94 17.53
N ASP A 82 13.02 -24.38 16.85
CA ASP A 82 12.97 -24.53 15.39
C ASP A 82 12.54 -23.24 14.65
N HIS A 83 12.43 -22.11 15.37
CA HIS A 83 11.99 -20.80 14.88
C HIS A 83 10.51 -20.74 14.47
N THR A 84 9.69 -21.72 14.85
CA THR A 84 8.24 -21.62 14.73
C THR A 84 7.70 -20.61 15.74
N ILE A 85 6.92 -19.64 15.27
CA ILE A 85 6.18 -18.71 16.14
C ILE A 85 5.08 -19.49 16.85
N VAL A 86 5.07 -19.47 18.18
CA VAL A 86 4.04 -20.11 19.01
C VAL A 86 3.01 -19.11 19.56
N GLU A 87 3.47 -17.88 19.85
CA GLU A 87 2.66 -16.80 20.39
C GLU A 87 3.25 -15.46 19.95
N ALA A 88 2.47 -14.39 19.97
CA ALA A 88 2.81 -13.06 19.50
C ALA A 88 1.88 -12.01 20.13
N ASP A 89 1.96 -11.89 21.46
CA ASP A 89 1.22 -10.88 22.21
C ASP A 89 1.53 -9.45 21.73
N MET A 90 0.52 -8.59 21.75
CA MET A 90 0.60 -7.25 21.20
C MET A 90 0.08 -6.23 22.21
N VAL A 91 0.88 -5.19 22.45
CA VAL A 91 0.52 -4.09 23.34
C VAL A 91 0.56 -2.76 22.62
N PHE A 92 -0.53 -2.00 22.73
CA PHE A 92 -0.64 -0.62 22.29
C PHE A 92 -0.35 0.33 23.46
N ASN A 93 0.45 1.36 23.19
CA ASN A 93 0.78 2.37 24.20
C ASN A 93 -0.37 3.39 24.30
N GLY A 94 -1.26 3.17 25.26
CA GLY A 94 -2.34 4.11 25.60
C GLY A 94 -1.93 5.19 26.60
N VAL A 95 -0.65 5.26 27.00
CA VAL A 95 -0.13 6.24 27.95
C VAL A 95 0.44 7.45 27.24
N ASP A 96 1.38 7.23 26.31
CA ASP A 96 2.07 8.31 25.61
C ASP A 96 1.28 8.83 24.40
N HIS A 97 0.36 8.00 23.88
CA HIS A 97 -0.26 8.23 22.59
C HIS A 97 -1.79 8.27 22.67
N ARG A 98 -2.35 9.11 21.79
CA ARG A 98 -3.79 9.18 21.55
C ARG A 98 -4.15 8.39 20.30
N TRP A 99 -5.35 7.84 20.29
CA TRP A 99 -5.81 6.87 19.29
C TRP A 99 -7.17 7.26 18.71
N PHE A 100 -7.37 6.95 17.43
CA PHE A 100 -8.66 7.04 16.77
C PHE A 100 -8.83 5.89 15.75
N ALA A 101 -10.09 5.55 15.44
CA ALA A 101 -10.44 4.41 14.58
C ALA A 101 -11.35 4.78 13.40
N ASP A 102 -11.71 6.06 13.26
CA ASP A 102 -12.56 6.52 12.16
C ASP A 102 -11.71 6.87 10.94
N TYR A 103 -11.73 6.00 9.92
CA TYR A 103 -11.02 6.19 8.65
C TYR A 103 -11.43 7.47 7.92
N SER A 104 -12.68 7.91 8.07
CA SER A 104 -13.18 9.11 7.39
C SER A 104 -12.69 10.42 8.03
N ASN A 105 -12.12 10.35 9.24
CA ASN A 105 -11.61 11.51 9.95
C ASN A 105 -10.21 11.92 9.48
N SER A 106 -10.16 12.55 8.30
CA SER A 106 -8.93 13.06 7.69
C SER A 106 -8.30 14.25 8.42
N PHE A 107 -8.91 14.76 9.50
CA PHE A 107 -8.40 15.90 10.28
C PHE A 107 -7.75 15.49 11.60
N SER A 108 -7.89 14.21 11.99
CA SER A 108 -7.27 13.70 13.21
C SER A 108 -5.75 13.76 13.11
N ALA A 109 -5.11 14.23 14.17
CA ALA A 109 -3.67 14.16 14.38
C ALA A 109 -3.32 13.14 15.49
N ASP A 110 -4.26 12.29 15.88
CA ASP A 110 -4.03 11.14 16.75
C ASP A 110 -3.56 9.94 15.89
N ASN A 111 -3.18 8.81 16.51
CA ASN A 111 -2.70 7.63 15.79
C ASN A 111 -3.87 6.74 15.33
N PHE A 112 -3.85 6.33 14.06
CA PHE A 112 -4.91 5.51 13.50
C PHE A 112 -4.71 4.04 13.89
N VAL A 113 -5.66 3.48 14.63
CA VAL A 113 -5.55 2.13 15.23
C VAL A 113 -5.31 1.06 14.16
N GLU A 114 -6.02 1.11 13.04
CA GLU A 114 -5.92 0.09 11.99
C GLU A 114 -4.53 0.05 11.35
N ALA A 115 -3.93 1.20 11.04
CA ALA A 115 -2.59 1.24 10.44
C ALA A 115 -1.52 0.66 11.37
N VAL A 116 -1.57 1.01 12.65
CA VAL A 116 -0.62 0.47 13.64
C VAL A 116 -0.89 -1.02 13.85
N ALA A 117 -2.15 -1.45 13.98
CA ALA A 117 -2.48 -2.86 14.09
C ALA A 117 -2.00 -3.66 12.87
N LEU A 118 -2.15 -3.13 11.65
CA LEU A 118 -1.70 -3.79 10.42
C LEU A 118 -0.18 -4.01 10.44
N HIS A 119 0.59 -3.03 10.90
CA HIS A 119 2.04 -3.14 11.14
C HIS A 119 2.38 -4.21 12.17
N GLU A 120 1.75 -4.16 13.34
CA GLU A 120 2.02 -5.09 14.43
C GLU A 120 1.64 -6.53 14.06
N PHE A 121 0.57 -6.74 13.29
CA PHE A 121 0.25 -8.04 12.73
C PHE A 121 1.27 -8.53 11.69
N GLY A 122 2.06 -7.64 11.08
CA GLY A 122 3.22 -8.03 10.31
C GLY A 122 4.31 -8.67 11.18
N HIS A 123 4.61 -8.09 12.35
CA HIS A 123 5.49 -8.72 13.33
C HIS A 123 4.91 -10.02 13.89
N PHE A 124 3.59 -10.07 14.11
CA PHE A 124 2.87 -11.26 14.55
C PHE A 124 3.10 -12.46 13.63
N ILE A 125 3.21 -12.21 12.32
CA ILE A 125 3.49 -13.24 11.31
C ILE A 125 4.97 -13.32 10.91
N GLY A 126 5.87 -12.76 11.72
CA GLY A 126 7.32 -12.93 11.58
C GLY A 126 8.02 -11.96 10.62
N LEU A 127 7.39 -10.85 10.23
CA LEU A 127 8.04 -9.83 9.42
C LEU A 127 8.91 -8.89 10.27
N GLN A 128 10.01 -8.43 9.70
CA GLN A 128 10.83 -7.32 10.22
C GLN A 128 10.48 -6.02 9.48
N HIS A 129 11.05 -4.89 9.93
CA HIS A 129 10.79 -3.63 9.28
C HIS A 129 11.32 -3.58 7.84
N SER A 130 10.54 -2.95 6.97
CA SER A 130 10.90 -2.71 5.58
C SER A 130 11.77 -1.45 5.43
N PRO A 131 12.74 -1.45 4.50
CA PRO A 131 13.53 -0.27 4.16
C PRO A 131 12.77 0.73 3.25
N LEU A 132 11.46 0.55 3.02
CA LEU A 132 10.63 1.42 2.19
C LEU A 132 9.80 2.36 3.06
N GLY A 133 9.82 3.66 2.77
CA GLY A 133 9.06 4.62 3.58
C GLY A 133 7.54 4.39 3.60
N ALA A 134 6.94 4.00 2.48
CA ALA A 134 5.51 3.75 2.35
C ALA A 134 5.07 2.34 2.78
N ALA A 135 6.01 1.48 3.19
CA ALA A 135 5.67 0.14 3.66
C ALA A 135 4.82 0.20 4.93
N THR A 136 3.87 -0.72 5.04
CA THR A 136 3.20 -0.98 6.32
C THR A 136 4.24 -1.33 7.37
N MET A 137 5.26 -2.12 7.00
CA MET A 137 6.35 -2.49 7.89
C MET A 137 7.43 -1.42 8.01
N PHE A 138 7.22 -0.18 7.59
CA PHE A 138 8.18 0.88 7.88
C PHE A 138 8.19 1.19 9.39
N SER A 139 9.37 1.39 9.97
CA SER A 139 9.55 1.55 11.43
C SER A 139 8.97 2.84 12.02
N ARG A 140 8.40 3.69 11.17
CA ARG A 140 7.77 4.95 11.54
C ARG A 140 6.46 5.08 10.80
N THR A 141 5.46 5.62 11.47
CA THR A 141 4.21 6.02 10.85
C THR A 141 3.84 7.41 11.31
N GLY A 142 3.21 8.16 10.41
CA GLY A 142 2.63 9.46 10.72
C GLY A 142 1.32 9.35 11.50
N ALA A 143 0.97 10.43 12.17
CA ALA A 143 -0.37 10.62 12.72
C ALA A 143 -1.43 10.77 11.60
N GLY A 144 -2.68 10.46 11.93
CA GLY A 144 -3.80 10.47 11.00
C GLY A 144 -3.86 9.22 10.11
N VAL A 145 -4.66 9.31 9.05
CA VAL A 145 -4.81 8.26 8.04
C VAL A 145 -3.73 8.45 6.97
N GLY A 146 -2.68 7.64 7.05
CA GLY A 146 -1.50 7.70 6.16
C GLY A 146 -1.51 6.66 5.05
N LEU A 147 -0.36 6.47 4.39
CA LEU A 147 -0.19 5.44 3.35
C LEU A 147 -0.10 4.01 3.93
N ALA A 148 0.28 3.88 5.19
CA ALA A 148 0.44 2.58 5.88
C ALA A 148 -0.89 1.92 6.29
N VAL A 149 -2.02 2.31 5.69
CA VAL A 149 -3.36 1.74 5.95
C VAL A 149 -3.65 0.48 5.13
N GLY A 150 -2.73 0.11 4.25
CA GLY A 150 -2.84 -1.05 3.38
C GLY A 150 -1.50 -1.70 3.09
N LEU A 151 -1.53 -3.00 2.80
CA LEU A 151 -0.33 -3.78 2.48
C LEU A 151 0.24 -3.41 1.10
N LEU A 152 1.55 -3.18 1.00
CA LEU A 152 2.19 -3.06 -0.31
C LEU A 152 2.41 -4.43 -0.94
N LYS A 153 2.81 -4.40 -2.21
CA LYS A 153 3.30 -5.59 -2.92
C LYS A 153 4.50 -6.25 -2.22
N ASP A 154 5.27 -5.48 -1.46
CA ASP A 154 6.41 -5.97 -0.67
C ASP A 154 5.93 -6.92 0.45
N GLU A 155 4.98 -6.48 1.27
CA GLU A 155 4.36 -7.28 2.33
C GLU A 155 3.54 -8.45 1.77
N VAL A 156 2.81 -8.25 0.67
CA VAL A 156 2.09 -9.35 -0.02
C VAL A 156 3.07 -10.45 -0.45
N ALA A 157 4.21 -10.08 -1.03
CA ALA A 157 5.23 -11.04 -1.44
C ALA A 157 5.86 -11.75 -0.23
N ALA A 158 6.07 -11.04 0.88
CA ALA A 158 6.59 -11.62 2.11
C ALA A 158 5.61 -12.65 2.72
N ALA A 159 4.33 -12.28 2.86
CA ALA A 159 3.28 -13.19 3.34
C ALA A 159 3.09 -14.40 2.41
N GLN A 160 3.15 -14.21 1.09
CA GLN A 160 3.15 -15.33 0.14
C GLN A 160 4.39 -16.21 0.27
N ALA A 161 5.57 -15.66 0.52
CA ALA A 161 6.79 -16.45 0.68
C ALA A 161 6.74 -17.33 1.94
N LEU A 162 6.21 -16.81 3.05
CA LEU A 162 6.13 -17.51 4.33
C LEU A 162 4.93 -18.47 4.42
N TYR A 163 3.77 -18.04 3.91
CA TYR A 163 2.48 -18.72 4.12
C TYR A 163 1.80 -19.11 2.80
N GLY A 164 2.50 -19.04 1.66
CA GLY A 164 1.93 -19.34 0.36
C GLY A 164 1.58 -20.81 0.16
N GLN A 165 0.42 -21.06 -0.44
CA GLN A 165 0.05 -22.39 -0.92
C GLN A 165 1.01 -22.83 -2.05
N PRO A 166 1.47 -24.10 -2.07
CA PRO A 166 2.41 -24.57 -3.09
C PRO A 166 1.96 -24.31 -4.54
N VAL A 167 0.65 -24.41 -4.82
CA VAL A 167 0.10 -24.18 -6.17
C VAL A 167 0.13 -22.70 -6.58
N ALA A 168 0.04 -21.78 -5.61
CA ALA A 168 0.14 -20.35 -5.83
C ALA A 168 1.62 -19.97 -6.05
N LEU A 169 2.50 -20.45 -5.16
CA LEU A 169 3.95 -20.25 -5.24
C LEU A 169 4.56 -20.77 -6.56
N ALA A 170 4.05 -21.89 -7.10
CA ALA A 170 4.51 -22.42 -8.38
C ALA A 170 4.28 -21.47 -9.58
N LYS A 171 3.37 -20.50 -9.45
CA LYS A 171 3.11 -19.46 -10.48
C LYS A 171 4.06 -18.27 -10.36
N LEU A 172 4.74 -18.13 -9.22
CA LEU A 172 5.65 -17.04 -8.90
C LEU A 172 7.10 -17.51 -9.09
N GLY A 173 8.04 -16.58 -9.12
CA GLY A 173 9.47 -16.87 -9.16
C GLY A 173 10.23 -16.12 -8.07
N SER A 174 11.56 -16.18 -8.13
CA SER A 174 12.42 -15.44 -7.21
C SER A 174 13.65 -14.89 -7.90
N ILE A 175 14.31 -13.94 -7.23
CA ILE A 175 15.63 -13.42 -7.59
C ILE A 175 16.54 -13.61 -6.39
N THR A 176 17.70 -14.20 -6.62
CA THR A 176 18.74 -14.39 -5.61
C THR A 176 20.04 -13.79 -6.10
N GLY A 177 20.94 -13.45 -5.18
CA GLY A 177 22.27 -13.02 -5.57
C GLY A 177 23.11 -12.60 -4.37
N LYS A 178 24.26 -12.01 -4.66
CA LYS A 178 25.16 -11.44 -3.67
C LYS A 178 25.52 -10.00 -4.00
N VAL A 179 25.69 -9.20 -2.95
CA VAL A 179 26.30 -7.87 -3.03
C VAL A 179 27.72 -7.94 -2.48
N THR A 180 28.68 -7.50 -3.30
CA THR A 180 30.11 -7.55 -3.00
C THR A 180 30.75 -6.18 -3.13
N MET A 181 31.79 -5.91 -2.34
CA MET A 181 32.61 -4.71 -2.44
C MET A 181 34.09 -5.12 -2.50
N GLY A 182 34.68 -5.06 -3.69
CA GLY A 182 36.00 -5.64 -3.95
C GLY A 182 35.98 -7.15 -3.73
N ARG A 183 36.76 -7.66 -2.76
CA ARG A 183 36.74 -9.09 -2.34
C ARG A 183 35.82 -9.35 -1.13
N GLY A 184 35.21 -8.31 -0.57
CA GLY A 184 34.36 -8.40 0.61
C GLY A 184 32.89 -8.61 0.27
N LEU A 185 32.13 -9.09 1.26
CA LEU A 185 30.68 -9.23 1.23
C LEU A 185 30.05 -8.00 1.89
N VAL A 186 28.91 -7.54 1.38
CA VAL A 186 28.26 -6.32 1.89
C VAL A 186 27.05 -6.73 2.71
N PHE A 187 27.11 -6.50 4.02
CA PHE A 187 26.01 -6.68 4.96
C PHE A 187 25.12 -5.43 4.99
N GLY A 188 23.81 -5.56 5.03
CA GLY A 188 22.92 -4.42 5.22
C GLY A 188 22.71 -3.56 3.96
N ALA A 189 22.94 -4.10 2.76
CA ALA A 189 22.66 -3.41 1.51
C ALA A 189 21.18 -3.59 1.14
N VAL A 190 20.47 -2.48 0.90
CA VAL A 190 19.09 -2.51 0.41
C VAL A 190 19.09 -2.89 -1.06
N VAL A 191 18.40 -3.98 -1.42
CA VAL A 191 18.19 -4.42 -2.79
C VAL A 191 16.73 -4.20 -3.15
N LEU A 192 16.48 -3.47 -4.23
CA LEU A 192 15.13 -3.13 -4.67
C LEU A 192 14.85 -3.68 -6.06
N ALA A 193 13.73 -4.38 -6.23
CA ALA A 193 13.18 -4.75 -7.52
C ALA A 193 12.08 -3.78 -7.94
N GLU A 194 12.28 -3.13 -9.08
CA GLU A 194 11.34 -2.20 -9.68
C GLU A 194 10.76 -2.75 -10.98
N ASP A 195 9.48 -2.46 -11.24
CA ASP A 195 8.84 -2.77 -12.52
C ASP A 195 9.34 -1.85 -13.66
N ALA A 196 8.81 -2.05 -14.87
CA ALA A 196 9.12 -1.24 -16.04
C ALA A 196 8.75 0.23 -15.88
N HIS A 197 7.73 0.52 -15.06
CA HIS A 197 7.30 1.89 -14.78
C HIS A 197 8.15 2.54 -13.69
N GLY A 198 8.91 1.78 -12.88
CA GLY A 198 9.77 2.25 -11.77
C GLY A 198 9.16 2.06 -10.39
N ASN A 199 8.14 1.20 -10.27
CA ASN A 199 7.40 0.97 -9.03
C ASN A 199 8.19 -0.08 -8.27
N ILE A 200 8.44 0.16 -7.00
CA ILE A 200 9.05 -0.83 -6.14
C ILE A 200 8.02 -1.95 -5.96
N ILE A 201 8.39 -3.15 -6.38
CA ILE A 201 7.55 -4.34 -6.25
C ILE A 201 7.96 -5.10 -4.99
N GLN A 202 9.25 -5.14 -4.70
CA GLN A 202 9.78 -5.79 -3.51
C GLN A 202 11.13 -5.19 -3.13
N SER A 203 11.46 -5.27 -1.84
CA SER A 203 12.73 -4.90 -1.27
C SER A 203 13.25 -5.99 -0.33
N THR A 204 14.56 -5.98 -0.09
CA THR A 204 15.20 -6.81 0.92
C THR A 204 16.51 -6.16 1.36
N VAL A 205 17.09 -6.66 2.44
CA VAL A 205 18.39 -6.23 2.96
C VAL A 205 19.34 -7.44 2.94
N THR A 206 20.59 -7.23 2.53
CA THR A 206 21.55 -8.34 2.46
C THR A 206 21.97 -8.85 3.83
N GLU A 207 22.08 -10.17 3.91
CA GLU A 207 22.62 -10.90 5.05
C GLU A 207 24.12 -10.65 5.26
N ARG A 208 24.66 -11.10 6.40
CA ARG A 208 26.11 -10.93 6.73
C ARG A 208 27.05 -11.57 5.71
N ASN A 209 26.56 -12.58 4.98
CA ASN A 209 27.28 -13.23 3.87
C ASN A 209 27.07 -12.53 2.51
N GLY A 210 26.46 -11.34 2.50
CA GLY A 210 26.15 -10.55 1.32
C GLY A 210 25.04 -11.11 0.44
N ARG A 211 24.40 -12.23 0.81
CA ARG A 211 23.31 -12.82 0.05
C ARG A 211 22.04 -11.99 0.23
N TYR A 212 21.24 -11.90 -0.82
CA TYR A 212 19.88 -11.40 -0.76
C TYR A 212 18.93 -12.34 -1.50
N GLU A 213 17.65 -12.23 -1.17
CA GLU A 213 16.59 -12.97 -1.82
C GLU A 213 15.32 -12.13 -1.93
N LEU A 214 14.72 -12.15 -3.12
CA LEU A 214 13.42 -11.54 -3.44
C LEU A 214 12.52 -12.67 -3.94
N THR A 215 11.58 -13.10 -3.11
CA THR A 215 10.71 -14.27 -3.34
C THR A 215 9.29 -13.88 -3.72
N ALA A 216 8.51 -14.86 -4.20
CA ALA A 216 7.10 -14.68 -4.54
C ALA A 216 6.84 -13.57 -5.59
N LEU A 217 7.80 -13.35 -6.49
CA LEU A 217 7.68 -12.34 -7.53
C LEU A 217 6.81 -12.84 -8.69
N PRO A 218 5.82 -12.06 -9.14
CA PRO A 218 5.13 -12.33 -10.39
C PRO A 218 6.11 -12.49 -11.58
N PRO A 219 5.81 -13.34 -12.57
CA PRO A 219 6.65 -13.45 -13.76
C PRO A 219 6.70 -12.14 -14.55
N ALA A 220 7.85 -11.48 -14.56
CA ALA A 220 8.09 -10.24 -15.30
C ALA A 220 9.60 -10.01 -15.49
N THR A 221 9.93 -8.94 -16.23
CA THR A 221 11.28 -8.38 -16.23
C THR A 221 11.35 -7.27 -15.20
N TYR A 222 12.30 -7.40 -14.27
CA TYR A 222 12.52 -6.43 -13.20
C TYR A 222 13.82 -5.67 -13.42
N ARG A 223 13.85 -4.41 -12.95
CA ARG A 223 15.07 -3.61 -12.83
C ARG A 223 15.49 -3.59 -11.37
N LEU A 224 16.70 -4.05 -11.07
CA LEU A 224 17.22 -4.10 -9.71
C LEU A 224 18.33 -3.07 -9.53
N ARG A 225 18.36 -2.48 -8.34
CA ARG A 225 19.45 -1.62 -7.88
C ARG A 225 19.73 -1.87 -6.40
N VAL A 226 20.95 -1.49 -5.99
CA VAL A 226 21.40 -1.59 -4.61
C VAL A 226 21.68 -0.20 -4.05
N ALA A 227 21.28 0.04 -2.81
CA ALA A 227 21.56 1.27 -2.07
C ALA A 227 22.04 0.95 -0.65
N PRO A 228 22.93 1.76 -0.07
CA PRO A 228 23.33 1.59 1.32
C PRO A 228 22.19 1.98 2.27
N LEU A 229 22.14 1.33 3.43
CA LEU A 229 21.51 1.89 4.63
C LEU A 229 22.38 3.03 5.19
N HIS A 230 21.95 3.61 6.30
CA HIS A 230 22.73 4.63 6.99
C HIS A 230 23.05 4.23 8.43
N SER A 231 24.19 4.69 8.94
CA SER A 231 24.59 4.44 10.32
C SER A 231 23.74 5.28 11.28
N PRO A 232 23.52 4.85 12.54
CA PRO A 232 22.78 5.61 13.54
C PRO A 232 23.43 6.97 13.84
N ASP A 233 24.75 7.05 13.69
CA ASP A 233 25.57 8.24 13.98
C ASP A 233 25.67 9.20 12.79
N THR A 234 25.03 8.89 11.67
CA THR A 234 25.09 9.71 10.45
C THR A 234 24.48 11.08 10.70
N GLN A 235 25.23 12.14 10.42
CA GLN A 235 24.78 13.52 10.47
C GLN A 235 24.88 14.18 9.08
N PRO A 236 23.87 14.93 8.62
CA PRO A 236 22.54 15.08 9.23
C PRO A 236 21.74 13.77 9.24
N GLN A 237 20.82 13.62 10.20
CA GLN A 237 20.07 12.38 10.39
C GLN A 237 19.32 11.98 9.09
N PRO A 238 19.58 10.79 8.54
CA PRO A 238 18.85 10.25 7.40
C PRO A 238 17.53 9.61 7.86
N LEU A 239 16.60 9.45 6.91
CA LEU A 239 15.26 8.93 7.20
C LEU A 239 15.21 7.41 7.47
N ILE A 240 16.20 6.66 6.98
CA ILE A 240 16.26 5.19 7.14
C ILE A 240 17.66 4.79 7.54
N ARG A 241 17.80 4.13 8.69
CA ARG A 241 19.07 3.66 9.26
C ARG A 241 19.04 2.14 9.39
N ASP A 242 20.20 1.57 9.66
CA ASP A 242 20.35 0.14 9.93
C ASP A 242 19.52 -0.36 11.13
N ILE A 243 19.54 0.38 12.23
CA ILE A 243 18.77 0.09 13.44
C ILE A 243 17.25 0.19 13.20
N ASP A 244 16.83 0.92 12.17
CA ASP A 244 15.42 1.05 11.81
C ASP A 244 14.90 -0.23 11.12
N ILE A 245 15.78 -1.10 10.60
CA ILE A 245 15.42 -2.40 10.00
C ILE A 245 15.22 -3.45 11.09
N SER A 246 16.26 -3.65 11.90
CA SER A 246 16.21 -4.44 13.14
C SER A 246 17.52 -4.29 13.90
N ILE A 247 17.52 -4.65 15.19
CA ILE A 247 18.73 -4.66 16.02
C ILE A 247 19.83 -5.54 15.44
N GLU A 248 19.47 -6.63 14.77
CA GLU A 248 20.40 -7.60 14.16
C GLU A 248 21.15 -7.01 12.95
N HIS A 249 20.54 -6.02 12.31
CA HIS A 249 21.08 -5.30 11.15
C HIS A 249 21.98 -4.13 11.54
N GLN A 250 22.12 -3.81 12.84
CA GLN A 250 23.06 -2.81 13.31
C GLN A 250 24.50 -3.13 12.86
N GLY A 251 25.20 -2.11 12.37
CA GLY A 251 26.54 -2.27 11.80
C GLY A 251 26.54 -2.66 10.32
N ALA A 252 25.46 -2.33 9.60
CA ALA A 252 25.40 -2.43 8.14
C ALA A 252 26.59 -1.68 7.48
N GLU A 253 27.06 -2.20 6.35
CA GLU A 253 28.08 -1.52 5.55
C GLU A 253 27.44 -0.35 4.79
N THR A 254 27.83 0.88 5.15
CA THR A 254 27.26 2.12 4.59
C THR A 254 28.23 2.86 3.67
N GLY A 255 29.48 2.40 3.59
CA GLY A 255 30.59 3.03 2.87
C GLY A 255 30.64 2.70 1.38
N PHE A 256 29.50 2.53 0.72
CA PHE A 256 29.41 2.29 -0.72
C PHE A 256 28.37 3.17 -1.43
N ARG A 257 28.57 3.38 -2.73
CA ARG A 257 27.67 4.19 -3.57
C ARG A 257 26.51 3.34 -4.13
N PRO A 258 25.29 3.91 -4.25
CA PRO A 258 24.19 3.21 -4.89
C PRO A 258 24.53 2.85 -6.35
N THR A 259 24.01 1.72 -6.82
CA THR A 259 24.25 1.24 -8.18
C THR A 259 23.29 1.87 -9.20
N GLY A 260 23.63 1.74 -10.49
CA GLY A 260 22.63 1.81 -11.55
C GLY A 260 21.73 0.58 -11.57
N TYR A 261 20.84 0.52 -12.56
CA TYR A 261 19.94 -0.61 -12.75
C TYR A 261 20.59 -1.74 -13.54
N ASN A 262 20.36 -2.97 -13.09
CA ASN A 262 20.53 -4.20 -13.85
C ASN A 262 19.16 -4.85 -14.07
N GLN A 263 18.98 -5.59 -15.17
CA GLN A 263 17.72 -6.25 -15.47
C GLN A 263 17.81 -7.76 -15.28
N VAL A 264 16.70 -8.36 -14.86
CA VAL A 264 16.54 -9.81 -14.73
C VAL A 264 15.12 -10.23 -15.08
N VAL A 265 14.99 -11.39 -15.71
CA VAL A 265 13.69 -11.98 -16.07
C VAL A 265 13.33 -13.06 -15.05
N VAL A 266 12.21 -12.89 -14.38
CA VAL A 266 11.63 -13.86 -13.46
C VAL A 266 10.65 -14.75 -14.22
N ARG A 267 10.69 -16.06 -13.94
CA ARG A 267 9.81 -17.07 -14.55
C ARG A 267 9.11 -17.89 -13.46
N PRO A 268 7.90 -18.42 -13.73
CA PRO A 268 7.19 -19.27 -12.77
C PRO A 268 8.03 -20.45 -12.29
N GLY A 269 8.06 -20.69 -10.98
CA GLY A 269 8.76 -21.79 -10.32
C GLY A 269 10.29 -21.77 -10.51
N LYS A 270 10.87 -20.64 -10.89
CA LYS A 270 12.32 -20.51 -11.13
C LYS A 270 12.91 -19.37 -10.30
N SER A 271 14.12 -19.61 -9.80
CA SER A 271 14.97 -18.57 -9.23
C SER A 271 15.93 -18.06 -10.30
N ALA A 272 15.96 -16.74 -10.51
CA ALA A 272 16.96 -16.07 -11.32
C ALA A 272 18.10 -15.58 -10.42
N THR A 273 19.33 -15.55 -10.94
CA THR A 273 20.49 -15.05 -10.19
C THR A 273 20.97 -13.72 -10.76
N LEU A 274 21.19 -12.74 -9.89
CA LEU A 274 21.77 -11.44 -10.26
C LEU A 274 22.71 -10.93 -9.16
N ASP A 275 24.01 -10.91 -9.42
CA ASP A 275 24.98 -10.38 -8.47
C ASP A 275 25.24 -8.89 -8.70
N PHE A 276 25.63 -8.20 -7.62
CA PHE A 276 26.06 -6.80 -7.64
C PHE A 276 27.47 -6.66 -7.07
N ALA A 277 28.28 -5.88 -7.78
CA ALA A 277 29.54 -5.36 -7.27
C ALA A 277 29.39 -3.85 -7.05
N VAL A 278 29.46 -3.42 -5.79
CA VAL A 278 29.34 -2.00 -5.42
C VAL A 278 30.71 -1.36 -5.28
N ASN A 279 30.75 -0.06 -5.55
CA ASN A 279 31.97 0.73 -5.43
C ASN A 279 32.01 1.41 -4.06
N ARG A 280 33.17 1.30 -3.38
CA ARG A 280 33.43 2.03 -2.13
C ARG A 280 33.25 3.53 -2.35
N GLY A 281 32.63 4.20 -1.38
CA GLY A 281 32.47 5.64 -1.37
C GLY A 281 31.37 6.08 -0.42
N SER A 282 31.42 7.33 0.04
CA SER A 282 30.37 7.93 0.85
C SER A 282 29.25 8.54 -0.01
N ALA A 283 28.07 8.67 0.58
CA ALA A 283 27.01 9.48 0.01
C ALA A 283 27.46 10.96 0.02
N PRO A 284 27.40 11.66 -1.13
CA PRO A 284 27.85 13.05 -1.24
C PRO A 284 26.90 14.04 -0.56
N PHE A 285 25.66 13.63 -0.32
CA PHE A 285 24.61 14.36 0.39
C PHE A 285 23.50 13.37 0.80
N TYR A 286 22.70 13.74 1.80
CA TYR A 286 21.61 12.92 2.32
C TYR A 286 20.25 13.58 2.14
N ILE A 287 19.19 12.79 2.17
CA ILE A 287 17.81 13.27 2.29
C ILE A 287 17.36 13.00 3.73
N SER A 288 16.97 14.05 4.44
CA SER A 288 16.66 14.01 5.86
C SER A 288 15.19 14.29 6.16
N ALA A 289 14.46 14.86 5.21
CA ALA A 289 13.02 15.08 5.27
C ALA A 289 12.47 15.31 3.87
N VAL A 290 11.15 15.24 3.74
CA VAL A 290 10.41 15.51 2.51
C VAL A 290 9.50 16.72 2.68
N ARG A 291 9.18 17.33 1.54
CA ARG A 291 8.05 18.24 1.39
C ARG A 291 6.95 17.46 0.67
N PRO A 292 5.86 17.09 1.38
CA PRO A 292 4.74 16.38 0.78
C PRO A 292 4.16 17.12 -0.43
N ALA A 293 3.53 16.37 -1.34
CA ALA A 293 2.90 16.93 -2.52
C ALA A 293 1.83 17.96 -2.16
N THR A 294 1.87 19.13 -2.79
CA THR A 294 0.87 20.17 -2.56
C THR A 294 0.56 20.98 -3.82
N THR A 295 -0.71 21.34 -4.00
CA THR A 295 -1.13 22.29 -5.05
C THR A 295 -0.87 23.75 -4.68
N LYS A 296 -0.44 24.02 -3.44
CA LYS A 296 -0.12 25.36 -2.92
C LYS A 296 1.41 25.54 -2.87
N PRO A 297 2.06 26.09 -3.93
CA PRO A 297 3.52 26.13 -4.02
C PRO A 297 4.22 26.97 -2.94
N ASN A 298 3.48 27.84 -2.24
CA ASN A 298 4.01 28.63 -1.12
C ASN A 298 3.88 27.92 0.24
N LEU A 299 3.20 26.78 0.31
CA LEU A 299 3.10 26.00 1.53
C LEU A 299 4.36 25.15 1.70
N LEU A 300 5.21 25.53 2.64
CA LEU A 300 6.34 24.73 3.08
C LEU A 300 5.90 23.84 4.24
N GLN A 301 6.20 22.56 4.13
CA GLN A 301 5.94 21.56 5.16
C GLN A 301 7.16 20.66 5.25
N LEU A 302 7.69 20.52 6.46
CA LEU A 302 8.76 19.58 6.78
C LEU A 302 8.09 18.30 7.30
N ALA A 303 8.27 17.19 6.60
CA ALA A 303 7.74 15.88 6.99
C ALA A 303 8.83 14.80 6.95
N PHE A 304 8.68 13.80 7.80
CA PHE A 304 9.59 12.65 7.90
C PHE A 304 8.95 11.35 7.41
N GLU A 305 7.72 11.44 6.92
CA GLU A 305 6.88 10.32 6.49
C GLU A 305 6.75 10.28 4.96
N PRO A 306 6.42 9.13 4.37
CA PRO A 306 6.11 9.03 2.94
C PRO A 306 4.88 9.90 2.59
N PHE A 307 4.73 10.24 1.30
CA PHE A 307 3.61 11.05 0.85
C PHE A 307 2.96 10.54 -0.44
N ALA A 308 1.67 10.83 -0.57
CA ALA A 308 0.89 10.51 -1.74
C ALA A 308 1.11 11.50 -2.90
N LEU A 309 1.04 11.00 -4.13
CA LEU A 309 0.92 11.78 -5.36
C LEU A 309 -0.38 11.43 -6.05
N GLU A 310 -1.24 12.44 -6.22
CA GLU A 310 -2.48 12.24 -6.94
C GLU A 310 -2.26 12.24 -8.45
N ARG A 311 -2.98 11.36 -9.16
CA ARG A 311 -2.99 11.30 -10.63
C ARG A 311 -4.04 12.24 -11.25
N THR A 312 -4.15 13.48 -10.76
CA THR A 312 -5.19 14.41 -11.25
C THR A 312 -4.86 15.08 -12.58
N GLY A 313 -3.61 15.01 -13.04
CA GLY A 313 -3.09 15.83 -14.14
C GLY A 313 -2.87 17.29 -13.75
N LYS A 314 -3.10 17.67 -12.49
CA LYS A 314 -2.79 18.99 -11.97
C LYS A 314 -1.33 19.04 -11.48
N LYS A 315 -0.78 20.25 -11.48
CA LYS A 315 0.55 20.54 -10.94
C LYS A 315 0.53 20.41 -9.43
N GLN A 316 1.52 19.69 -8.90
CA GLN A 316 1.79 19.52 -7.48
C GLN A 316 3.26 19.88 -7.24
N THR A 317 3.57 20.55 -6.14
CA THR A 317 4.96 20.80 -5.74
C THR A 317 5.38 19.75 -4.74
N ILE A 318 6.53 19.12 -4.98
CA ILE A 318 7.19 18.22 -4.04
C ILE A 318 8.59 18.77 -3.72
N GLY A 319 9.21 18.25 -2.67
CA GLY A 319 10.56 18.63 -2.32
C GLY A 319 11.22 17.68 -1.34
N ILE A 320 12.50 17.94 -1.11
CA ILE A 320 13.33 17.24 -0.13
C ILE A 320 14.11 18.27 0.67
N TYR A 321 14.41 17.93 1.91
CA TYR A 321 15.19 18.75 2.82
C TYR A 321 16.42 18.00 3.31
N SER A 322 17.53 18.73 3.43
CA SER A 322 18.70 18.30 4.20
C SER A 322 19.70 19.47 4.33
N PRO A 323 20.43 19.57 5.46
CA PRO A 323 21.55 20.49 5.59
C PRO A 323 22.62 20.33 4.50
N THR A 324 22.74 19.14 3.92
CA THR A 324 23.80 18.80 2.95
C THR A 324 23.36 18.87 1.48
N LEU A 325 22.14 19.33 1.18
CA LEU A 325 21.67 19.34 -0.20
C LEU A 325 22.54 20.20 -1.14
N PRO A 326 22.75 19.74 -2.38
CA PRO A 326 23.53 20.50 -3.35
C PRO A 326 22.81 21.78 -3.83
N THR A 327 23.54 22.89 -3.88
CA THR A 327 22.99 24.23 -4.15
C THR A 327 22.79 24.59 -5.64
N SER A 328 23.47 23.93 -6.59
CA SER A 328 23.38 24.26 -8.02
C SER A 328 23.38 23.03 -8.93
N ARG A 329 22.57 23.11 -10.00
CA ARG A 329 22.39 22.09 -11.06
C ARG A 329 21.92 20.72 -10.57
N ALA A 330 21.37 20.67 -9.36
CA ALA A 330 20.75 19.47 -8.85
C ALA A 330 19.35 19.29 -9.47
N THR A 331 18.95 18.04 -9.70
CA THR A 331 17.60 17.67 -10.11
C THR A 331 16.97 16.80 -9.04
N LEU A 332 15.70 17.03 -8.74
CA LEU A 332 14.86 16.14 -7.93
C LEU A 332 13.92 15.38 -8.86
N ARG A 333 13.90 14.05 -8.76
CA ARG A 333 13.09 13.16 -9.60
C ARG A 333 12.54 12.00 -8.78
N LEU A 334 11.50 11.36 -9.28
CA LEU A 334 11.06 10.03 -8.87
C LEU A 334 11.66 8.98 -9.81
N THR A 335 11.78 7.74 -9.33
CA THR A 335 12.03 6.58 -10.19
C THR A 335 10.88 6.39 -11.17
N GLY A 336 11.21 5.94 -12.39
CA GLY A 336 10.20 5.70 -13.40
C GLY A 336 9.94 6.85 -14.36
N ASP A 337 8.94 6.63 -15.22
CA ASP A 337 8.47 7.58 -16.22
C ASP A 337 7.10 8.16 -15.82
N GLU A 338 6.37 8.78 -16.75
CA GLU A 338 4.97 9.23 -16.59
C GLU A 338 4.72 10.40 -15.61
N VAL A 339 5.79 10.90 -14.98
CA VAL A 339 5.80 12.16 -14.23
C VAL A 339 6.49 13.24 -15.06
N VAL A 340 5.78 14.34 -15.33
CA VAL A 340 6.35 15.52 -15.99
C VAL A 340 6.91 16.45 -14.92
N TYR A 341 8.15 16.92 -15.12
CA TYR A 341 8.85 17.77 -14.17
C TYR A 341 8.99 19.20 -14.69
N GLY A 342 8.73 20.16 -13.82
CA GLY A 342 9.11 21.56 -14.00
C GLY A 342 10.59 21.79 -13.72
N LYS A 343 10.93 23.06 -13.52
CA LYS A 343 12.28 23.47 -13.11
C LYS A 343 12.51 23.12 -11.64
N THR A 344 13.60 22.41 -11.35
CA THR A 344 14.04 22.19 -9.97
C THR A 344 14.60 23.49 -9.39
N THR A 345 14.16 23.87 -8.20
CA THR A 345 14.63 25.04 -7.44
C THR A 345 15.42 24.60 -6.21
N TYR A 346 16.26 25.51 -5.71
CA TYR A 346 17.01 25.34 -4.48
C TYR A 346 16.78 26.57 -3.61
N ASP A 347 16.32 26.35 -2.39
CA ASP A 347 16.06 27.38 -1.40
C ASP A 347 16.92 27.09 -0.16
N PRO A 348 17.99 27.88 0.08
CA PRO A 348 18.84 27.68 1.25
C PRO A 348 18.09 28.02 2.53
N ASN A 349 18.35 27.27 3.60
CA ASN A 349 17.83 27.53 4.94
C ASN A 349 16.30 27.78 4.98
N ALA A 350 15.55 26.96 4.24
CA ALA A 350 14.09 27.04 4.14
C ALA A 350 13.40 26.70 5.48
N PHE A 351 14.04 25.85 6.28
CA PHE A 351 13.82 25.69 7.72
C PHE A 351 15.17 25.78 8.43
N ASP A 352 15.18 25.98 9.76
CA ASP A 352 16.40 26.18 10.54
C ASP A 352 17.43 25.05 10.31
N GLY A 353 18.52 25.36 9.59
CA GLY A 353 19.57 24.41 9.22
C GLY A 353 19.26 23.52 8.01
N PHE A 354 18.04 23.53 7.47
CA PHE A 354 17.62 22.69 6.35
C PHE A 354 17.52 23.46 5.03
N ASN A 355 18.31 23.03 4.06
CA ASN A 355 18.15 23.48 2.67
C ASN A 355 17.05 22.67 1.98
N LEU A 356 16.35 23.29 1.03
CA LEU A 356 15.25 22.69 0.28
C LEU A 356 15.61 22.59 -1.20
N ILE A 357 15.38 21.42 -1.80
CA ILE A 357 15.23 21.27 -3.25
C ILE A 357 13.78 20.94 -3.56
N SER A 358 13.13 21.78 -4.37
CA SER A 358 11.73 21.57 -4.79
C SER A 358 11.60 21.41 -6.30
N VAL A 359 10.54 20.74 -6.74
CA VAL A 359 10.17 20.65 -8.15
C VAL A 359 8.66 20.55 -8.28
N GLU A 360 8.11 21.22 -9.29
CA GLU A 360 6.73 21.01 -9.70
C GLU A 360 6.64 19.72 -10.52
N VAL A 361 5.67 18.87 -10.19
CA VAL A 361 5.38 17.62 -10.88
C VAL A 361 3.93 17.61 -11.36
N THR A 362 3.72 16.98 -12.52
CA THR A 362 2.39 16.64 -13.01
C THR A 362 2.35 15.15 -13.28
N VAL A 363 1.45 14.45 -12.62
CA VAL A 363 1.24 13.00 -12.80
C VAL A 363 0.03 12.79 -13.70
N SER A 364 0.22 12.03 -14.79
CA SER A 364 -0.87 11.70 -15.72
C SER A 364 -1.97 10.90 -15.03
N LYS A 365 -3.23 11.10 -15.47
CA LYS A 365 -4.39 10.31 -14.99
C LYS A 365 -4.23 8.81 -15.21
N ASN A 366 -3.47 8.44 -16.23
CA ASN A 366 -3.23 7.04 -16.61
C ASN A 366 -1.86 6.55 -16.14
N ALA A 367 -1.14 7.33 -15.31
CA ALA A 367 0.14 6.88 -14.78
C ALA A 367 -0.05 5.58 -13.99
N ALA A 368 0.93 4.68 -14.12
CA ALA A 368 1.01 3.47 -13.34
C ALA A 368 1.14 3.83 -11.86
N THR A 369 0.29 3.20 -11.06
CA THR A 369 0.22 3.39 -9.61
C THR A 369 1.29 2.58 -8.89
N GLY A 370 1.60 2.99 -7.68
CA GLY A 370 2.49 2.29 -6.77
C GLY A 370 3.61 3.16 -6.22
N VAL A 371 4.40 2.51 -5.37
CA VAL A 371 5.47 3.12 -4.58
C VAL A 371 6.70 3.39 -5.45
N ARG A 372 7.26 4.58 -5.34
CA ARG A 372 8.43 5.09 -6.06
C ARG A 372 9.48 5.58 -5.08
N SER A 373 10.73 5.61 -5.53
CA SER A 373 11.79 6.30 -4.79
C SER A 373 11.96 7.72 -5.29
N LEU A 374 12.28 8.65 -4.39
CA LEU A 374 12.80 9.95 -4.79
C LEU A 374 14.32 9.85 -4.94
N PHE A 375 14.88 10.68 -5.81
CA PHE A 375 16.32 10.89 -5.84
C PHE A 375 16.68 12.32 -6.20
N VAL A 376 17.74 12.80 -5.57
CA VAL A 376 18.44 14.02 -5.98
C VAL A 376 19.73 13.64 -6.70
N GLN A 377 19.98 14.30 -7.83
CA GLN A 377 21.17 14.08 -8.64
C GLN A 377 21.89 15.38 -8.94
N LYS A 378 23.22 15.40 -8.79
CA LYS A 378 24.11 16.47 -9.23
C LYS A 378 25.30 15.88 -9.97
N GLY A 379 25.36 16.07 -11.28
CA GLY A 379 26.37 15.40 -12.11
C GLY A 379 26.23 13.88 -12.01
N ASN A 380 27.30 13.20 -11.57
CA ASN A 380 27.32 11.75 -11.37
C ASN A 380 26.90 11.33 -9.96
N ASP A 381 26.77 12.29 -9.04
CA ASP A 381 26.41 12.03 -7.65
C ASP A 381 24.89 11.94 -7.51
N LYS A 382 24.42 10.89 -6.82
CA LYS A 382 23.00 10.63 -6.61
C LYS A 382 22.76 10.12 -5.19
N ALA A 383 21.70 10.64 -4.56
CA ALA A 383 21.16 10.12 -3.30
C ALA A 383 19.70 9.73 -3.49
N TYR A 384 19.34 8.55 -3.02
CA TYR A 384 18.00 7.99 -3.09
C TYR A 384 17.31 8.10 -1.74
N LEU A 385 16.00 8.29 -1.77
CA LEU A 385 15.09 8.06 -0.66
C LEU A 385 14.07 7.00 -1.11
N ASN A 386 14.22 5.79 -0.58
CA ASN A 386 13.56 4.61 -1.10
C ASN A 386 12.10 4.51 -0.63
N GLY A 387 11.17 4.49 -1.57
CA GLY A 387 9.76 4.23 -1.27
C GLY A 387 9.00 5.35 -0.54
N PHE A 388 9.45 6.60 -0.59
CA PHE A 388 8.81 7.73 0.12
C PHE A 388 7.74 8.47 -0.68
N ALA A 389 7.44 8.03 -1.90
CA ALA A 389 6.35 8.59 -2.69
C ALA A 389 5.49 7.46 -3.24
N GLU A 390 4.18 7.58 -3.11
CA GLU A 390 3.24 6.64 -3.73
C GLU A 390 2.34 7.36 -4.73
N ILE A 391 2.28 6.85 -5.96
CA ILE A 391 1.30 7.31 -6.95
C ILE A 391 0.00 6.52 -6.71
N LEU A 392 -1.00 7.20 -6.15
CA LEU A 392 -2.22 6.56 -5.67
C LEU A 392 -3.10 5.99 -6.78
N SER A 393 -3.74 4.85 -6.48
CA SER A 393 -4.89 4.36 -7.22
C SER A 393 -6.11 5.28 -7.07
N SER A 394 -7.06 5.17 -8.00
CA SER A 394 -8.36 5.84 -7.88
C SER A 394 -9.35 5.05 -7.03
N GLU A 395 -9.09 3.75 -6.89
CA GLU A 395 -9.86 2.78 -6.12
C GLU A 395 -8.87 2.10 -5.16
N GLU A 396 -9.16 2.12 -3.87
CA GLU A 396 -8.40 1.44 -2.82
C GLU A 396 -8.89 0.00 -2.75
N ASP A 397 -7.99 -0.98 -2.66
CA ASP A 397 -8.33 -2.41 -2.67
C ASP A 397 -7.27 -3.17 -1.85
N HIS A 398 -7.27 -2.90 -0.55
CA HIS A 398 -6.30 -3.45 0.42
C HIS A 398 -6.68 -4.84 0.90
N ASN A 399 -7.93 -5.28 0.66
CA ASN A 399 -8.38 -6.66 0.86
C ASN A 399 -8.32 -7.51 -0.44
N PHE A 400 -7.83 -6.96 -1.55
CA PHE A 400 -7.57 -7.67 -2.82
C PHE A 400 -8.78 -8.39 -3.43
N ASP A 401 -9.99 -7.93 -3.13
CA ASP A 401 -11.22 -8.53 -3.65
C ASP A 401 -11.75 -7.82 -4.91
N GLY A 402 -11.13 -6.70 -5.27
CA GLY A 402 -11.47 -5.92 -6.47
C GLY A 402 -12.73 -5.07 -6.31
N LEU A 403 -13.08 -4.70 -5.08
CA LEU A 403 -13.99 -3.59 -4.76
C LEU A 403 -13.20 -2.39 -4.20
N ASP A 404 -13.82 -1.22 -4.20
CA ASP A 404 -13.23 -0.03 -3.58
C ASP A 404 -13.45 -0.10 -2.06
N ASP A 405 -12.37 -0.22 -1.29
CA ASP A 405 -12.40 -0.28 0.17
C ASP A 405 -13.17 0.90 0.78
N ARG A 406 -13.14 2.08 0.14
CA ARG A 406 -13.89 3.24 0.64
C ARG A 406 -15.39 3.00 0.60
N TRP A 407 -15.87 2.36 -0.47
CA TRP A 407 -17.26 1.93 -0.55
C TRP A 407 -17.55 0.84 0.48
N GLN A 408 -16.67 -0.17 0.60
CA GLN A 408 -16.86 -1.23 1.59
C GLN A 408 -16.92 -0.68 3.03
N ARG A 409 -16.08 0.30 3.39
CA ARG A 409 -16.11 0.98 4.70
C ARG A 409 -17.38 1.79 4.94
N GLU A 410 -18.05 2.25 3.88
CA GLU A 410 -19.36 2.91 4.00
C GLU A 410 -20.50 1.91 4.24
N GLN A 411 -20.37 0.66 3.75
CA GLN A 411 -21.42 -0.36 3.86
C GLN A 411 -21.22 -1.29 5.06
N PHE A 412 -19.96 -1.59 5.43
CA PHE A 412 -19.61 -2.61 6.42
C PHE A 412 -18.77 -2.03 7.55
N ALA A 413 -19.02 -2.50 8.77
CA ALA A 413 -18.25 -2.08 9.95
C ALA A 413 -16.78 -2.55 9.90
N VAL A 414 -16.53 -3.69 9.23
CA VAL A 414 -15.20 -4.24 8.95
C VAL A 414 -15.15 -4.52 7.46
N PHE A 415 -14.44 -3.68 6.69
CA PHE A 415 -14.43 -3.75 5.22
C PHE A 415 -13.71 -4.99 4.67
N SER A 416 -12.89 -5.65 5.48
CA SER A 416 -12.11 -6.84 5.13
C SER A 416 -12.71 -8.13 5.71
N SER A 417 -13.97 -8.10 6.16
CA SER A 417 -14.68 -9.27 6.68
C SER A 417 -15.19 -10.18 5.55
N ALA A 418 -15.49 -11.44 5.89
CA ALA A 418 -16.05 -12.44 4.98
C ALA A 418 -17.32 -11.95 4.24
N GLU A 419 -18.19 -11.23 4.95
CA GLU A 419 -19.45 -10.66 4.43
C GLU A 419 -19.23 -9.44 3.51
N ALA A 420 -18.11 -8.73 3.65
CA ALA A 420 -17.81 -7.56 2.83
C ALA A 420 -17.22 -7.94 1.46
N HIS A 421 -16.76 -9.20 1.29
CA HIS A 421 -16.12 -9.64 0.06
C HIS A 421 -17.00 -9.45 -1.17
N ALA A 422 -16.35 -9.19 -2.30
CA ALA A 422 -17.02 -8.94 -3.57
C ALA A 422 -18.03 -10.01 -4.04
N ASP A 423 -17.82 -11.28 -3.68
CA ASP A 423 -18.67 -12.42 -4.05
C ASP A 423 -19.65 -12.85 -2.95
N ALA A 424 -19.64 -12.17 -1.80
CA ALA A 424 -20.63 -12.37 -0.74
C ALA A 424 -21.97 -11.72 -1.11
N ASP A 425 -23.03 -12.20 -0.47
CA ASP A 425 -24.41 -11.71 -0.52
C ASP A 425 -24.84 -11.52 0.94
N ALA A 426 -24.51 -10.36 1.51
CA ALA A 426 -24.54 -10.14 2.95
C ALA A 426 -25.97 -9.99 3.51
N ASP A 427 -26.91 -9.50 2.69
CA ASP A 427 -28.33 -9.36 3.06
C ASP A 427 -29.23 -10.51 2.56
N ALA A 428 -28.64 -11.47 1.82
CA ALA A 428 -29.28 -12.66 1.28
C ALA A 428 -30.43 -12.35 0.29
N ASP A 429 -30.32 -11.26 -0.47
CA ASP A 429 -31.29 -10.87 -1.49
C ASP A 429 -31.04 -11.54 -2.86
N GLY A 430 -29.94 -12.29 -3.00
CA GLY A 430 -29.55 -13.02 -4.19
C GLY A 430 -28.59 -12.27 -5.12
N TYR A 431 -28.11 -11.09 -4.72
CA TYR A 431 -27.10 -10.32 -5.45
C TYR A 431 -25.80 -10.24 -4.66
N THR A 432 -24.69 -10.28 -5.40
CA THR A 432 -23.37 -10.14 -4.77
C THR A 432 -23.06 -8.67 -4.49
N ASN A 433 -22.23 -8.42 -3.47
CA ASN A 433 -21.70 -7.09 -3.15
C ASN A 433 -21.11 -6.38 -4.39
N ARG A 434 -20.48 -7.13 -5.30
CA ARG A 434 -19.97 -6.60 -6.58
C ARG A 434 -21.08 -6.10 -7.51
N GLU A 435 -22.15 -6.86 -7.65
CA GLU A 435 -23.29 -6.46 -8.49
C GLU A 435 -23.95 -5.20 -7.93
N GLU A 436 -24.03 -5.09 -6.61
CA GLU A 436 -24.55 -3.94 -5.91
C GLU A 436 -23.64 -2.72 -5.99
N TYR A 437 -22.32 -2.89 -5.82
CA TYR A 437 -21.34 -1.82 -6.01
C TYR A 437 -21.43 -1.21 -7.42
N VAL A 438 -21.56 -2.06 -8.45
CA VAL A 438 -21.68 -1.61 -9.85
C VAL A 438 -22.99 -0.85 -10.08
N THR A 439 -24.05 -1.19 -9.35
CA THR A 439 -25.39 -0.62 -9.50
C THR A 439 -25.75 0.44 -8.47
N GLY A 440 -24.84 0.75 -7.54
CA GLY A 440 -25.03 1.77 -6.50
C GLY A 440 -26.08 1.37 -5.45
N LYS A 441 -26.11 0.09 -5.10
CA LYS A 441 -27.02 -0.51 -4.13
C LYS A 441 -26.34 -0.76 -2.79
N ASN A 442 -27.15 -1.05 -1.77
CA ASN A 442 -26.69 -1.20 -0.40
C ASN A 442 -26.70 -2.70 -0.05
N PRO A 443 -25.52 -3.32 0.08
CA PRO A 443 -25.38 -4.77 0.29
C PRO A 443 -25.77 -5.26 1.66
N THR A 444 -26.25 -4.37 2.52
CA THR A 444 -26.70 -4.68 3.89
C THR A 444 -28.20 -4.44 4.06
N ASP A 445 -28.92 -4.14 2.98
CA ASP A 445 -30.36 -3.87 2.99
C ASP A 445 -31.05 -4.64 1.87
N ALA A 446 -31.68 -5.77 2.22
CA ALA A 446 -32.40 -6.62 1.26
C ALA A 446 -33.56 -5.91 0.54
N GLY A 447 -33.95 -4.70 0.96
CA GLY A 447 -34.87 -3.82 0.23
C GLY A 447 -34.21 -3.04 -0.93
N SER A 448 -32.88 -3.05 -1.01
CA SER A 448 -32.03 -2.24 -1.89
C SER A 448 -31.49 -3.03 -3.09
N PHE A 449 -32.27 -3.90 -3.70
CA PHE A 449 -31.77 -4.76 -4.77
C PHE A 449 -31.53 -4.01 -6.12
N PRO A 450 -30.59 -4.50 -6.96
CA PRO A 450 -30.24 -3.96 -8.27
C PRO A 450 -31.32 -4.21 -9.34
N LEU A 451 -32.41 -3.44 -9.29
CA LEU A 451 -33.38 -3.35 -10.39
C LEU A 451 -32.84 -2.51 -11.55
N LEU A 452 -32.26 -3.16 -12.55
CA LEU A 452 -32.01 -2.55 -13.86
C LEU A 452 -33.24 -2.71 -14.75
N GLU A 453 -34.23 -1.83 -14.58
CA GLU A 453 -35.47 -1.87 -15.33
C GLU A 453 -35.41 -0.97 -16.58
N ILE A 454 -35.76 -1.54 -17.74
CA ILE A 454 -36.08 -0.75 -18.94
C ILE A 454 -37.48 -0.15 -18.73
N GLY A 455 -37.53 1.14 -18.43
CA GLY A 455 -38.78 1.85 -18.15
C GLY A 455 -39.59 2.21 -19.39
N SER A 456 -38.94 2.36 -20.55
CA SER A 456 -39.65 2.56 -21.83
C SER A 456 -38.81 2.17 -23.05
N ILE A 457 -39.50 1.78 -24.11
CA ILE A 457 -38.95 1.61 -25.45
C ILE A 457 -39.88 2.34 -26.43
N THR A 458 -39.35 3.31 -27.17
CA THR A 458 -40.10 4.06 -28.18
C THR A 458 -39.46 3.90 -29.54
N VAL A 459 -40.26 3.77 -30.60
CA VAL A 459 -39.78 3.63 -31.98
C VAL A 459 -40.29 4.80 -32.80
N ASP A 460 -39.40 5.52 -33.47
CA ASP A 460 -39.71 6.72 -34.26
C ASP A 460 -38.82 6.82 -35.52
N GLU A 461 -38.89 7.97 -36.20
CA GLU A 461 -38.09 8.30 -37.38
C GLU A 461 -36.58 8.45 -37.11
N GLN A 462 -36.13 8.41 -35.85
CA GLN A 462 -34.71 8.39 -35.47
C GLN A 462 -34.20 6.99 -35.15
N GLY A 463 -35.05 6.07 -34.67
CA GLY A 463 -34.66 4.68 -34.38
C GLY A 463 -35.51 4.06 -33.28
N THR A 464 -34.95 3.03 -32.62
CA THR A 464 -35.50 2.52 -31.36
C THR A 464 -34.78 3.19 -30.18
N THR A 465 -35.48 4.01 -29.41
CA THR A 465 -34.97 4.65 -28.20
C THR A 465 -35.36 3.84 -26.96
N ILE A 466 -34.37 3.50 -26.15
CA ILE A 466 -34.50 2.69 -24.93
C ILE A 466 -34.19 3.61 -23.75
N GLN A 467 -35.06 3.61 -22.75
CA GLN A 467 -34.86 4.30 -21.49
C GLN A 467 -34.79 3.30 -20.34
N TRP A 468 -33.81 3.46 -19.46
CA TRP A 468 -33.70 2.67 -18.22
C TRP A 468 -33.32 3.55 -17.02
N GLY A 469 -33.61 3.06 -15.81
CA GLY A 469 -33.11 3.66 -14.58
C GLY A 469 -31.59 3.48 -14.46
N SER A 470 -30.85 4.53 -14.11
CA SER A 470 -29.38 4.52 -14.11
C SER A 470 -28.78 5.31 -12.96
N VAL A 471 -27.55 5.00 -12.56
CA VAL A 471 -26.81 5.75 -11.54
C VAL A 471 -25.83 6.71 -12.23
N PRO A 472 -25.86 8.02 -11.94
CA PRO A 472 -24.90 8.98 -12.50
C PRO A 472 -23.45 8.53 -12.31
N GLY A 473 -22.63 8.62 -13.36
CA GLY A 473 -21.22 8.21 -13.37
C GLY A 473 -20.98 6.75 -13.78
N LYS A 474 -21.96 5.84 -13.59
CA LYS A 474 -21.84 4.44 -14.01
C LYS A 474 -22.01 4.28 -15.53
N ARG A 475 -21.47 3.20 -16.08
CA ARG A 475 -21.49 2.90 -17.53
C ARG A 475 -22.41 1.73 -17.85
N TYR A 476 -23.08 1.80 -18.99
CA TYR A 476 -24.05 0.79 -19.42
C TYR A 476 -23.81 0.40 -20.87
N GLN A 477 -23.86 -0.90 -21.17
CA GLN A 477 -23.84 -1.44 -22.54
C GLN A 477 -25.24 -1.89 -22.94
N VAL A 478 -25.74 -1.33 -24.05
CA VAL A 478 -26.94 -1.84 -24.70
C VAL A 478 -26.57 -3.01 -25.60
N TRP A 479 -27.34 -4.08 -25.50
CA TRP A 479 -27.24 -5.24 -26.37
C TRP A 479 -28.56 -5.45 -27.09
N SER A 480 -28.48 -5.95 -28.32
CA SER A 480 -29.65 -6.33 -29.10
C SER A 480 -29.55 -7.75 -29.64
N LYS A 481 -30.69 -8.35 -29.98
CA LYS A 481 -30.77 -9.55 -30.83
C LYS A 481 -32.14 -9.62 -31.53
N PRO A 482 -32.21 -10.21 -32.73
CA PRO A 482 -33.46 -10.27 -33.51
C PRO A 482 -34.44 -11.37 -33.08
N ASP A 483 -34.00 -12.36 -32.29
CA ASP A 483 -34.82 -13.51 -31.90
C ASP A 483 -34.46 -13.97 -30.48
N VAL A 484 -35.46 -14.45 -29.73
CA VAL A 484 -35.28 -14.85 -28.32
C VAL A 484 -34.52 -16.18 -28.15
N ALA A 485 -34.68 -17.13 -29.07
CA ALA A 485 -34.25 -18.51 -28.91
C ALA A 485 -32.93 -18.85 -29.61
N LEU A 486 -32.67 -18.29 -30.81
CA LEU A 486 -31.55 -18.74 -31.67
C LEU A 486 -30.47 -17.68 -31.92
N ALA A 487 -30.74 -16.41 -31.60
CA ALA A 487 -29.79 -15.33 -31.86
C ALA A 487 -28.87 -15.02 -30.66
N LYS A 488 -27.59 -14.76 -30.95
CA LYS A 488 -26.62 -14.28 -29.96
C LYS A 488 -26.80 -12.78 -29.72
N TRP A 489 -26.63 -12.34 -28.47
CA TRP A 489 -26.58 -10.92 -28.13
C TRP A 489 -25.41 -10.24 -28.83
N ARG A 490 -25.68 -9.13 -29.52
CA ARG A 490 -24.66 -8.23 -30.11
C ARG A 490 -24.63 -6.90 -29.36
N LYS A 491 -23.45 -6.31 -29.22
CA LYS A 491 -23.31 -4.96 -28.67
C LYS A 491 -23.97 -3.97 -29.63
N THR A 492 -24.88 -3.15 -29.13
CA THR A 492 -25.51 -2.06 -29.88
C THR A 492 -24.86 -0.76 -29.45
N GLY A 493 -24.04 -0.19 -30.32
CA GLY A 493 -23.31 1.05 -30.04
C GLY A 493 -22.25 0.93 -28.93
N ALA A 494 -21.62 2.07 -28.63
CA ALA A 494 -20.64 2.20 -27.56
C ALA A 494 -21.33 2.28 -26.17
N PRO A 495 -20.61 1.93 -25.08
CA PRO A 495 -21.13 2.12 -23.72
C PRO A 495 -21.53 3.57 -23.43
N VAL A 496 -22.62 3.74 -22.70
CA VAL A 496 -23.15 5.06 -22.30
C VAL A 496 -22.80 5.32 -20.84
N THR A 497 -22.15 6.44 -20.55
CA THR A 497 -21.96 6.93 -19.18
C THR A 497 -23.20 7.71 -18.75
N ALA A 498 -23.89 7.23 -17.72
CA ALA A 498 -25.06 7.88 -17.19
C ALA A 498 -24.71 9.23 -16.56
N ARG A 499 -25.56 10.24 -16.78
CA ARG A 499 -25.40 11.58 -16.21
C ARG A 499 -26.49 11.92 -15.18
N ARG A 500 -27.54 11.10 -15.10
CA ARG A 500 -28.77 11.30 -14.32
C ARG A 500 -29.31 9.96 -13.84
N SER A 501 -30.40 10.00 -13.07
CA SER A 501 -31.15 8.82 -12.58
C SER A 501 -31.81 7.98 -13.69
N PHE A 502 -31.79 8.44 -14.94
CA PHE A 502 -32.25 7.70 -16.12
C PHE A 502 -31.34 8.00 -17.31
N THR A 503 -31.20 7.03 -18.20
CA THR A 503 -30.38 7.13 -19.41
C THR A 503 -31.19 6.71 -20.63
N PHE A 504 -30.92 7.37 -21.76
CA PHE A 504 -31.48 7.04 -23.06
C PHE A 504 -30.40 6.54 -24.00
N PHE A 505 -30.75 5.58 -24.85
CA PHE A 505 -29.93 5.15 -25.97
C PHE A 505 -30.81 4.93 -27.19
N THR A 506 -30.43 5.48 -28.33
CA THR A 506 -31.13 5.28 -29.60
C THR A 506 -30.33 4.32 -30.49
N ASP A 507 -30.92 3.19 -30.85
CA ASP A 507 -30.44 2.31 -31.92
C ASP A 507 -30.99 2.83 -33.27
N PRO A 508 -30.16 3.49 -34.11
CA PRO A 508 -30.63 4.04 -35.38
C PRO A 508 -30.85 2.96 -36.45
N SER A 509 -30.35 1.74 -36.23
CA SER A 509 -30.27 0.69 -37.25
C SER A 509 -31.53 -0.16 -37.38
N GLU A 510 -32.43 -0.12 -36.39
CA GLU A 510 -33.61 -0.97 -36.35
C GLU A 510 -34.88 -0.15 -36.03
N ARG A 511 -35.85 -0.21 -36.96
CA ARG A 511 -37.13 0.54 -36.89
C ARG A 511 -38.37 -0.30 -37.20
N GLU A 512 -38.21 -1.44 -37.87
CA GLU A 512 -39.34 -2.15 -38.48
C GLU A 512 -39.39 -3.65 -38.12
N LYS A 513 -38.33 -4.21 -37.55
CA LYS A 513 -38.24 -5.63 -37.19
C LYS A 513 -38.27 -5.83 -35.67
N PHE A 514 -38.87 -6.93 -35.23
CA PHE A 514 -38.83 -7.33 -33.83
C PHE A 514 -37.38 -7.49 -33.37
N GLN A 515 -37.05 -6.81 -32.28
CA GLN A 515 -35.73 -6.81 -31.68
C GLN A 515 -35.88 -6.89 -30.16
N PHE A 516 -35.02 -7.70 -29.54
CA PHE A 516 -34.91 -7.78 -28.08
C PHE A 516 -33.73 -6.95 -27.65
N TYR A 517 -33.93 -6.17 -26.60
CA TYR A 517 -32.87 -5.38 -25.97
C TYR A 517 -32.62 -5.87 -24.54
N ARG A 518 -31.37 -5.76 -24.11
CA ARG A 518 -31.01 -5.77 -22.70
C ARG A 518 -30.01 -4.67 -22.43
N VAL A 519 -30.01 -4.17 -21.22
CA VAL A 519 -29.01 -3.25 -20.72
C VAL A 519 -28.15 -4.01 -19.71
N GLN A 520 -26.85 -3.80 -19.74
CA GLN A 520 -25.90 -4.37 -18.80
C GLN A 520 -25.12 -3.23 -18.15
N ALA A 521 -25.11 -3.15 -16.81
CA ALA A 521 -24.19 -2.28 -16.09
C ALA A 521 -22.76 -2.83 -16.23
N LEU A 522 -21.79 -1.94 -16.46
CA LEU A 522 -20.38 -2.30 -16.60
C LEU A 522 -19.60 -1.89 -15.34
N PRO A 523 -18.54 -2.63 -14.98
CA PRO A 523 -17.57 -2.21 -13.97
C PRO A 523 -17.03 -0.80 -14.23
#